data_AF-A0A512J6J3-F1
#
_entry.id   AF-A0A512J6J3-F1
#
_cell.length_a   1.000
_cell.length_b   1.000
_cell.length_c   1.000
_cell.angle_alpha   90.00
_cell.angle_beta   90.00
_cell.angle_gamma   90.00
#
_symmetry.space_group_name_H-M   'P 1'
#
loop_
_entity.id
_entity.type
_entity.pdbx_description
1 polymer ?
#
loop_
_entity_poly.entity_id
_entity_poly.type
_entity_poly.pdbx_seq_one_letter_code
_entity_poly.pdbx_strand_id
1 'polypeptide(L)'
;MDWSQLAGQLAQIGLPALGTLFGGPLGGTVGAVVGKGVAAALGVPATPEAVSQAVAADPTGSAVKLAEIEAETKRQDAYLADLADARNMQIALVQTHSWVQNMPAIVTLLIFSAWIVLSVALYFVQAEIPERVYQLLSQAYGAANLALGTAIAFWLGSSRSSQVKDSQITALLPAATRR
;
A
#
# COMPACT_ATOMS: atom_id res chain seq x y z
N MET A 1 35.27 -6.53 2.05
CA MET A 1 34.52 -7.16 0.95
C MET A 1 33.47 -6.15 0.54
N ASP A 2 33.34 -5.79 -0.72
CA ASP A 2 32.42 -4.71 -1.11
C ASP A 2 31.04 -5.25 -1.49
N TRP A 3 30.00 -4.42 -1.36
CA TRP A 3 28.61 -4.79 -1.69
C TRP A 3 28.44 -5.32 -3.12
N SER A 4 29.27 -4.89 -4.08
CA SER A 4 29.24 -5.42 -5.45
C SER A 4 29.79 -6.85 -5.56
N GLN A 5 30.73 -7.24 -4.70
CA GLN A 5 31.26 -8.61 -4.67
C GLN A 5 30.24 -9.56 -4.03
N LEU A 6 29.54 -9.09 -2.98
CA LEU A 6 28.41 -9.80 -2.39
C LEU A 6 27.29 -10.00 -3.42
N ALA A 7 27.03 -9.00 -4.28
CA ALA A 7 26.05 -9.09 -5.36
C ALA A 7 26.29 -10.27 -6.31
N GLY A 8 27.56 -10.45 -6.71
CA GLY A 8 27.97 -11.57 -7.58
C GLY A 8 27.77 -12.92 -6.90
N GLN A 9 28.09 -13.01 -5.59
CA GLN A 9 27.89 -14.22 -4.81
C GLN A 9 26.41 -14.57 -4.66
N LEU A 10 25.55 -13.58 -4.39
CA LEU A 10 24.10 -13.74 -4.28
C LEU A 10 23.46 -14.18 -5.62
N ALA A 11 23.92 -13.62 -6.73
CA ALA A 11 23.47 -14.04 -8.06
C ALA A 11 23.83 -15.50 -8.38
N GLN A 12 25.04 -15.94 -7.98
CA GLN A 12 25.52 -17.31 -8.21
C GLN A 12 24.77 -18.37 -7.40
N ILE A 13 24.25 -18.03 -6.22
CA ILE A 13 23.45 -18.93 -5.38
C ILE A 13 21.95 -18.91 -5.72
N GLY A 14 21.57 -18.28 -6.84
CA GLY A 14 20.18 -18.28 -7.32
C GLY A 14 19.30 -17.17 -6.76
N LEU A 15 19.89 -16.07 -6.25
CA LEU A 15 19.18 -14.86 -5.83
C LEU A 15 19.49 -13.69 -6.77
N PRO A 16 19.08 -13.78 -8.06
CA PRO A 16 19.44 -12.79 -9.06
C PRO A 16 18.82 -11.42 -8.79
N ALA A 17 17.66 -11.32 -8.12
CA ALA A 17 17.05 -10.02 -7.86
C ALA A 17 17.85 -9.27 -6.79
N LEU A 18 18.24 -9.92 -5.69
CA LEU A 18 19.19 -9.36 -4.72
C LEU A 18 20.54 -9.05 -5.37
N GLY A 19 21.07 -9.95 -6.21
CA GLY A 19 22.29 -9.69 -6.99
C GLY A 19 22.20 -8.44 -7.87
N THR A 20 21.07 -8.19 -8.53
CA THR A 20 20.88 -6.95 -9.31
C THR A 20 20.70 -5.71 -8.43
N LEU A 21 20.10 -5.86 -7.25
CA LEU A 21 19.92 -4.76 -6.29
C LEU A 21 21.25 -4.27 -5.71
N PHE A 22 22.19 -5.19 -5.44
CA PHE A 22 23.52 -4.86 -4.95
C PHE A 22 24.54 -4.54 -6.06
N GLY A 23 24.37 -5.13 -7.25
CA GLY A 23 25.32 -5.04 -8.37
C GLY A 23 24.96 -4.05 -9.48
N GLY A 24 23.74 -3.50 -9.48
CA GLY A 24 23.30 -2.52 -10.48
C GLY A 24 23.94 -1.13 -10.32
N PRO A 25 23.80 -0.22 -11.31
CA PRO A 25 24.41 1.12 -11.30
C PRO A 25 23.93 2.03 -10.14
N LEU A 26 22.86 1.65 -9.43
CA LEU A 26 22.35 2.31 -8.22
C LEU A 26 22.68 1.53 -6.92
N GLY A 27 23.34 0.37 -7.02
CA GLY A 27 23.53 -0.60 -5.94
C GLY A 27 24.46 -0.14 -4.82
N GLY A 28 25.34 0.84 -5.07
CA GLY A 28 26.22 1.40 -4.04
C GLY A 28 25.49 2.19 -2.95
N THR A 29 24.44 2.95 -3.31
CA THR A 29 23.68 3.78 -2.36
C THR A 29 22.46 3.08 -1.79
N VAL A 30 21.83 2.19 -2.57
CA VAL A 30 20.66 1.40 -2.14
C VAL A 30 21.06 0.12 -1.41
N GLY A 31 22.26 -0.41 -1.70
CA GLY A 31 22.80 -1.63 -1.10
C GLY A 31 22.92 -1.57 0.41
N ALA A 32 23.17 -0.41 1.02
CA ALA A 32 23.21 -0.29 2.48
C ALA A 32 21.82 -0.45 3.15
N VAL A 33 20.73 -0.10 2.47
CA VAL A 33 19.35 -0.24 2.97
C VAL A 33 18.87 -1.69 2.78
N VAL A 34 19.12 -2.25 1.61
CA VAL A 34 18.81 -3.65 1.28
C VAL A 34 19.66 -4.59 2.14
N GLY A 35 20.92 -4.25 2.36
CA GLY A 35 21.87 -4.96 3.21
C GLY A 35 21.39 -5.09 4.66
N LYS A 36 20.66 -4.10 5.19
CA LYS A 36 20.03 -4.21 6.51
C LYS A 36 18.90 -5.22 6.54
N GLY A 37 18.07 -5.30 5.49
CA GLY A 37 16.99 -6.29 5.39
C GLY A 37 17.51 -7.71 5.25
N VAL A 38 18.51 -7.91 4.39
CA VAL A 38 19.20 -9.19 4.19
C VAL A 38 19.92 -9.64 5.47
N ALA A 39 20.64 -8.73 6.14
CA ALA A 39 21.32 -9.05 7.38
C ALA A 39 20.35 -9.36 8.52
N ALA A 40 19.22 -8.65 8.62
CA ALA A 40 18.16 -8.95 9.59
C ALA A 40 17.54 -10.34 9.35
N ALA A 41 17.31 -10.72 8.09
CA ALA A 41 16.79 -12.04 7.72
C ALA A 41 17.74 -13.19 8.08
N LEU A 42 19.03 -12.95 7.94
CA LEU A 42 20.09 -13.91 8.27
C LEU A 42 20.52 -13.84 9.75
N GLY A 43 20.02 -12.86 10.51
CA GLY A 43 20.36 -12.67 11.93
C GLY A 43 21.80 -12.22 12.18
N VAL A 44 22.43 -11.56 11.19
CA VAL A 44 23.83 -11.13 11.25
C VAL A 44 23.96 -9.61 11.20
N PRO A 45 25.13 -9.05 11.57
CA PRO A 45 25.41 -7.64 11.38
C PRO A 45 25.21 -7.18 9.93
N ALA A 46 24.71 -5.96 9.73
CA ALA A 46 24.49 -5.35 8.42
C ALA A 46 25.80 -4.89 7.76
N THR A 47 26.79 -5.78 7.70
CA THR A 47 28.05 -5.60 6.99
C THR A 47 28.14 -6.62 5.85
N PRO A 48 28.71 -6.25 4.69
CA PRO A 48 28.83 -7.15 3.56
C PRO A 48 29.65 -8.41 3.91
N GLU A 49 30.64 -8.28 4.79
CA GLU A 49 31.42 -9.40 5.30
C GLU A 49 30.58 -10.38 6.12
N ALA A 50 29.78 -9.90 7.07
CA ALA A 50 28.98 -10.77 7.94
C ALA A 50 27.88 -11.51 7.16
N VAL A 51 27.25 -10.82 6.20
CA VAL A 51 26.27 -11.43 5.29
C VAL A 51 26.94 -12.49 4.40
N SER A 52 28.12 -12.20 3.86
CA SER A 52 28.86 -13.17 3.03
C SER A 52 29.26 -14.43 3.79
N GLN A 53 29.66 -14.28 5.06
CA GLN A 53 30.04 -15.41 5.91
C GLN A 53 28.82 -16.24 6.27
N ALA A 54 27.68 -15.61 6.56
CA ALA A 54 26.43 -16.32 6.82
C ALA A 54 25.96 -17.13 5.60
N VAL A 55 26.03 -16.51 4.42
CA VAL A 55 25.69 -17.15 3.14
C VAL A 55 26.67 -18.27 2.79
N ALA A 56 27.96 -18.10 3.07
CA ALA A 56 28.96 -19.14 2.82
C ALA A 56 28.87 -20.31 3.82
N ALA A 57 28.47 -20.04 5.06
CA ALA A 57 28.32 -21.05 6.11
C ALA A 57 27.11 -21.96 5.89
N ASP A 58 26.01 -21.41 5.38
CA ASP A 58 24.82 -22.18 5.01
C ASP A 58 24.20 -21.64 3.70
N PRO A 59 24.74 -22.05 2.53
CA PRO A 59 24.28 -21.55 1.24
C PRO A 59 22.82 -21.92 0.96
N THR A 60 22.41 -23.12 1.36
CA THR A 60 21.07 -23.66 1.07
C THR A 60 20.01 -23.02 1.97
N GLY A 61 20.27 -22.92 3.27
CA GLY A 61 19.34 -22.27 4.21
C GLY A 61 19.23 -20.76 4.01
N SER A 62 20.33 -20.09 3.64
CA SER A 62 20.31 -18.67 3.31
C SER A 62 19.55 -18.40 2.01
N ALA A 63 19.71 -19.25 0.99
CA ALA A 63 18.98 -19.13 -0.27
C ALA A 63 17.46 -19.25 -0.07
N VAL A 64 16.99 -20.19 0.75
CA VAL A 64 15.56 -20.36 1.03
C VAL A 64 14.97 -19.13 1.74
N LYS A 65 15.62 -18.66 2.81
CA LYS A 65 15.15 -17.47 3.57
C LYS A 65 15.13 -16.21 2.73
N LEU A 66 16.13 -16.01 1.88
CA LEU A 66 16.21 -14.85 1.00
C LEU A 66 15.26 -14.95 -0.19
N ALA A 67 15.00 -16.15 -0.69
CA ALA A 67 13.99 -16.39 -1.73
C ALA A 67 12.57 -16.12 -1.24
N GLU A 68 12.25 -16.44 0.02
CA GLU A 68 10.96 -16.08 0.64
C GLU A 68 10.78 -14.57 0.70
N ILE A 69 11.81 -13.82 1.07
CA ILE A 69 11.79 -12.35 1.10
C ILE A 69 11.66 -11.78 -0.31
N GLU A 70 12.38 -12.32 -1.30
CA GLU A 70 12.20 -11.92 -2.70
C GLU A 70 10.77 -12.18 -3.19
N ALA A 71 10.18 -13.32 -2.84
CA ALA A 71 8.82 -13.68 -3.24
C ALA A 71 7.76 -12.77 -2.59
N GLU A 72 7.93 -12.45 -1.31
CA GLU A 72 7.05 -11.55 -0.58
C GLU A 72 7.17 -10.11 -1.10
N THR A 73 8.39 -9.65 -1.38
CA THR A 73 8.63 -8.33 -1.98
C THR A 73 8.00 -8.24 -3.36
N LYS A 74 8.17 -9.26 -4.21
CA LYS A 74 7.52 -9.31 -5.53
C LYS A 74 5.99 -9.32 -5.44
N ARG A 75 5.41 -9.99 -4.44
CA ARG A 75 3.96 -9.96 -4.18
C ARG A 75 3.49 -8.57 -3.78
N GLN A 76 4.22 -7.91 -2.88
CA GLN A 76 3.90 -6.54 -2.46
C GLN A 76 4.06 -5.56 -3.62
N ASP A 77 5.09 -5.68 -4.44
CA ASP A 77 5.29 -4.86 -5.63
C ASP A 77 4.18 -5.08 -6.66
N ALA A 78 3.75 -6.33 -6.89
CA ALA A 78 2.63 -6.64 -7.76
C ALA A 78 1.32 -6.05 -7.23
N TYR A 79 1.07 -6.13 -5.92
CA TYR A 79 -0.09 -5.51 -5.28
C TYR A 79 -0.06 -3.97 -5.37
N LEU A 80 1.10 -3.36 -5.15
CA LEU A 80 1.28 -1.92 -5.30
C LEU A 80 1.15 -1.46 -6.75
N ALA A 81 1.61 -2.27 -7.70
CA ALA A 81 1.44 -2.02 -9.13
C ALA A 81 -0.03 -2.11 -9.54
N ASP A 82 -0.79 -3.08 -9.02
CA ASP A 82 -2.23 -3.22 -9.24
C ASP A 82 -3.01 -2.02 -8.67
N LEU A 83 -2.66 -1.56 -7.47
CA LEU A 83 -3.20 -0.31 -6.91
C LEU A 83 -2.83 0.92 -7.75
N ALA A 84 -1.60 0.96 -8.28
CA ALA A 84 -1.14 2.05 -9.13
C ALA A 84 -1.89 2.06 -10.48
N ASP A 85 -2.18 0.89 -11.04
CA ASP A 85 -2.90 0.76 -12.30
C ASP A 85 -4.39 1.10 -12.14
N ALA A 86 -5.03 0.65 -11.06
CA ALA A 86 -6.37 1.09 -10.68
C ALA A 86 -6.47 2.62 -10.54
N ARG A 87 -5.41 3.25 -10.02
CA ARG A 87 -5.32 4.70 -9.87
C ARG A 87 -5.02 5.41 -11.19
N ASN A 88 -4.23 4.80 -12.08
CA ASN A 88 -3.97 5.32 -13.43
C ASN A 88 -5.22 5.24 -14.31
N MET A 89 -6.02 4.18 -14.19
CA MET A 89 -7.35 4.11 -14.78
C MET A 89 -8.23 5.26 -14.29
N GLN A 90 -8.20 5.55 -12.99
CA GLN A 90 -8.95 6.68 -12.43
C GLN A 90 -8.46 8.04 -12.97
N ILE A 91 -7.16 8.23 -13.20
CA ILE A 91 -6.59 9.45 -13.81
C ILE A 91 -6.95 9.55 -15.30
N ALA A 92 -6.92 8.45 -16.04
CA ALA A 92 -7.36 8.39 -17.44
C ALA A 92 -8.86 8.70 -17.60
N LEU A 93 -9.68 8.33 -16.60
CA LEU A 93 -11.10 8.68 -16.53
C LEU A 93 -11.34 10.16 -16.18
N VAL A 94 -10.45 10.79 -15.43
CA VAL A 94 -10.49 12.25 -15.14
C VAL A 94 -10.11 13.06 -16.37
N GLN A 95 -9.11 12.63 -17.15
CA GLN A 95 -8.71 13.30 -18.39
C GLN A 95 -9.80 13.26 -19.49
N THR A 96 -10.72 12.30 -19.41
CA THR A 96 -11.81 12.14 -20.40
C THR A 96 -13.09 12.88 -20.03
N HIS A 97 -13.10 13.74 -19.00
CA HIS A 97 -14.30 14.46 -18.52
C HIS A 97 -15.51 13.53 -18.27
N SER A 98 -15.25 12.25 -18.01
CA SER A 98 -16.29 11.24 -17.85
C SER A 98 -17.04 11.47 -16.54
N TRP A 99 -18.36 11.31 -16.55
CA TRP A 99 -19.23 11.38 -15.38
C TRP A 99 -18.79 10.46 -14.23
N VAL A 100 -17.98 9.45 -14.54
CA VAL A 100 -17.37 8.49 -13.60
C VAL A 100 -16.36 9.15 -12.66
N GLN A 101 -15.79 10.31 -12.99
CA GLN A 101 -14.92 11.06 -12.06
C GLN A 101 -15.65 11.47 -10.77
N ASN A 102 -16.96 11.70 -10.86
CA ASN A 102 -17.82 12.07 -9.74
C ASN A 102 -18.42 10.85 -9.03
N MET A 103 -18.11 9.62 -9.47
CA MET A 103 -18.69 8.38 -8.91
C MET A 103 -18.54 8.29 -7.38
N PRO A 104 -17.37 8.61 -6.77
CA PRO A 104 -17.25 8.58 -5.32
C PRO A 104 -18.17 9.60 -4.62
N ALA A 105 -18.35 10.78 -5.20
CA ALA A 105 -19.25 11.81 -4.68
C ALA A 105 -20.72 11.41 -4.83
N ILE A 106 -21.10 10.83 -5.98
CA ILE A 106 -22.46 10.35 -6.25
C ILE A 106 -22.82 9.22 -5.28
N VAL A 107 -21.94 8.23 -5.09
CA VAL A 107 -22.16 7.12 -4.16
C VAL A 107 -22.23 7.63 -2.72
N THR A 108 -21.37 8.57 -2.33
CA THR A 108 -21.43 9.19 -0.99
C THR A 108 -22.76 9.91 -0.78
N LEU A 109 -23.21 10.73 -1.73
CA LEU A 109 -24.50 11.43 -1.66
C LEU A 109 -25.68 10.46 -1.60
N LEU A 110 -25.63 9.35 -2.33
CA LEU A 110 -26.64 8.29 -2.24
C LEU A 110 -26.69 7.67 -0.85
N ILE A 111 -25.55 7.33 -0.25
CA ILE A 111 -25.47 6.77 1.11
C ILE A 111 -26.06 7.77 2.13
N PHE A 112 -25.67 9.05 2.05
CA PHE A 112 -26.22 10.10 2.91
C PHE A 112 -27.73 10.25 2.73
N SER A 113 -28.21 10.27 1.48
CA SER A 113 -29.65 10.41 1.19
C SER A 113 -30.47 9.24 1.72
N ALA A 114 -29.97 8.00 1.55
CA ALA A 114 -30.63 6.79 2.04
C ALA A 114 -30.68 6.77 3.56
N TRP A 115 -29.59 7.17 4.23
CA TRP A 115 -29.55 7.27 5.69
C TRP A 115 -30.51 8.35 6.21
N ILE A 116 -30.54 9.54 5.59
CA ILE A 116 -31.48 10.61 5.97
C ILE A 116 -32.93 10.15 5.81
N VAL A 117 -33.28 9.54 4.68
CA VAL A 117 -34.65 9.04 4.42
C VAL A 117 -35.03 7.98 5.45
N LEU A 118 -34.15 7.04 5.76
CA LEU A 118 -34.41 6.01 6.78
C LEU A 118 -34.59 6.63 8.17
N SER A 119 -33.70 7.54 8.59
CA SER A 119 -33.76 8.24 9.88
C SER A 119 -35.05 9.04 10.03
N VAL A 120 -35.43 9.79 8.99
CA VAL A 120 -36.65 10.60 8.99
C VAL A 120 -37.90 9.72 8.99
N ALA A 121 -37.92 8.64 8.19
CA ALA A 121 -39.04 7.71 8.16
C ALA A 121 -39.26 7.06 9.54
N LEU A 122 -38.19 6.62 10.20
CA LEU A 122 -38.28 6.05 11.56
C LEU A 122 -38.74 7.08 12.60
N TYR A 123 -38.36 8.34 12.46
CA TYR A 123 -38.79 9.40 13.38
C TYR A 123 -40.30 9.67 13.32
N PHE A 124 -40.90 9.58 12.12
CA PHE A 124 -42.34 9.83 11.94
C PHE A 124 -43.24 8.61 12.15
N VAL A 125 -42.67 7.40 12.24
CA VAL A 125 -43.44 6.19 12.56
C VAL A 125 -43.73 6.18 14.07
N GLN A 126 -44.97 6.51 14.43
CA GLN A 126 -45.47 6.48 15.81
C GLN A 126 -46.24 5.20 16.15
N ALA A 127 -46.32 4.25 15.22
CA ALA A 127 -47.01 2.98 15.42
C ALA A 127 -46.12 1.95 16.13
N GLU A 128 -46.71 1.05 16.92
CA GLU A 128 -46.00 -0.07 17.53
C GLU A 128 -45.44 -0.99 16.44
N ILE A 129 -44.11 -1.03 16.32
CA ILE A 129 -43.41 -1.82 15.31
C ILE A 129 -43.28 -3.26 15.84
N PRO A 130 -43.70 -4.28 15.07
CA PRO A 130 -43.48 -5.68 15.45
C PRO A 130 -42.00 -5.99 15.69
N GLU A 131 -41.68 -6.76 16.73
CA GLU A 131 -40.30 -7.06 17.18
C GLU A 131 -39.38 -7.52 16.04
N ARG A 132 -39.86 -8.40 15.16
CA ARG A 132 -39.11 -8.87 13.98
C ARG A 132 -38.69 -7.72 13.05
N VAL A 133 -39.57 -6.75 12.85
CA VAL A 133 -39.33 -5.59 11.98
C VAL A 133 -38.40 -4.62 12.68
N TYR A 134 -38.56 -4.40 13.98
CA TYR A 134 -37.67 -3.56 14.78
C TYR A 134 -36.22 -4.06 14.76
N GLN A 135 -36.00 -5.37 14.89
CA GLN A 135 -34.67 -5.97 14.79
C GLN A 135 -34.04 -5.76 13.41
N LEU A 136 -34.81 -5.99 12.34
CA LEU A 136 -34.34 -5.75 10.97
C LEU A 136 -34.01 -4.28 10.72
N LEU A 137 -34.85 -3.36 11.21
CA LEU A 137 -34.63 -1.92 11.11
C LEU A 137 -33.39 -1.48 11.89
N SER A 138 -33.19 -2.01 13.10
CA SER A 138 -32.02 -1.72 13.94
C SER A 138 -30.73 -2.22 13.27
N GLN A 139 -30.74 -3.42 12.67
CA GLN A 139 -29.61 -3.94 11.92
C GLN A 139 -29.32 -3.12 10.66
N ALA A 140 -30.36 -2.78 9.88
CA ALA A 140 -30.23 -1.94 8.70
C ALA A 140 -29.68 -0.54 9.06
N TYR A 141 -30.15 0.04 10.16
CA TYR A 141 -29.67 1.31 10.68
C TYR A 141 -28.19 1.23 11.10
N GLY A 142 -27.79 0.16 11.79
CA GLY A 142 -26.39 -0.09 12.13
C GLY A 142 -25.49 -0.20 10.89
N ALA A 143 -25.91 -0.95 9.88
CA ALA A 143 -25.20 -1.08 8.61
C ALA A 143 -25.10 0.27 7.86
N ALA A 144 -26.15 1.07 7.89
CA ALA A 144 -26.15 2.40 7.27
C ALA A 144 -25.18 3.37 7.98
N ASN A 145 -25.10 3.33 9.32
CA ASN A 145 -24.10 4.11 10.06
C ASN A 145 -22.66 3.68 9.74
N LEU A 146 -22.41 2.37 9.60
CA LEU A 146 -21.11 1.85 9.17
C LEU A 146 -20.74 2.35 7.78
N ALA A 147 -21.68 2.26 6.82
CA ALA A 147 -21.48 2.75 5.45
C ALA A 147 -21.12 4.24 5.42
N LEU A 148 -21.81 5.06 6.22
CA LEU A 148 -21.48 6.48 6.42
C LEU A 148 -20.06 6.68 6.94
N GLY A 149 -19.65 5.92 7.96
CA GLY A 149 -18.29 5.97 8.50
C GLY A 149 -17.23 5.65 7.45
N THR A 150 -17.46 4.60 6.64
CA THR A 150 -16.53 4.23 5.56
C THR A 150 -16.46 5.28 4.45
N ALA A 151 -17.59 5.91 4.11
CA ALA A 151 -17.62 6.99 3.12
C ALA A 151 -16.83 8.23 3.61
N ILE A 152 -16.99 8.63 4.87
CA ILE A 152 -16.19 9.71 5.46
C ILE A 152 -14.70 9.35 5.49
N ALA A 153 -14.37 8.13 5.88
CA ALA A 153 -12.99 7.65 5.93
C ALA A 153 -12.30 7.69 4.54
N PHE A 154 -13.02 7.39 3.47
CA PHE A 154 -12.53 7.52 2.09
C PHE A 154 -12.07 8.95 1.78
N TRP A 155 -12.87 9.97 2.11
CA TRP A 155 -12.54 11.38 1.85
C TRP A 155 -11.41 11.92 2.73
N LEU A 156 -11.35 11.50 4.01
CA LEU A 156 -10.25 11.85 4.91
C LEU A 156 -8.94 11.19 4.46
N GLY A 157 -9.00 9.95 3.98
CA GLY A 157 -7.86 9.22 3.44
C GLY A 157 -7.34 9.82 2.13
N SER A 158 -8.23 10.17 1.19
CA SER A 158 -7.84 10.79 -0.08
C SER A 158 -7.13 12.13 0.12
N SER A 159 -7.60 12.93 1.08
CA SER A 159 -7.01 14.23 1.43
C SER A 159 -5.59 14.09 1.99
N ARG A 160 -5.38 13.13 2.91
CA ARG A 160 -4.04 12.83 3.46
C ARG A 160 -3.09 12.31 2.38
N SER A 161 -3.57 11.46 1.47
CA SER A 161 -2.77 10.97 0.34
C SER A 161 -2.28 12.10 -0.56
N SER A 162 -3.09 13.13 -0.80
CA SER A 162 -2.69 14.27 -1.63
C SER A 162 -1.60 15.10 -0.96
N GLN A 163 -1.72 15.37 0.34
CA GLN A 163 -0.71 16.11 1.11
C GLN A 163 0.66 15.41 1.12
N VAL A 164 0.67 14.07 1.23
CA VAL A 164 1.92 13.30 1.16
C VAL A 164 2.58 13.45 -0.21
N LYS A 165 1.81 13.39 -1.30
CA LYS A 165 2.34 13.59 -2.66
C LYS A 165 2.92 15.00 -2.84
N ASP A 166 2.23 16.02 -2.39
CA ASP A 166 2.71 17.42 -2.48
C ASP A 166 4.02 17.61 -1.71
N SER A 167 4.14 16.99 -0.53
CA SER A 167 5.38 17.05 0.27
C SER A 167 6.55 16.32 -0.41
N GLN A 168 6.30 15.17 -1.06
CA GLN A 168 7.31 14.42 -1.80
C GLN A 168 7.74 15.18 -3.06
N ILE A 169 6.80 15.76 -3.82
CA ILE A 169 7.12 16.59 -4.99
C ILE A 169 7.95 17.80 -4.56
N THR A 170 7.56 18.48 -3.48
CA THR A 170 8.30 19.61 -2.92
C THR A 170 9.72 19.23 -2.49
N ALA A 171 9.90 18.03 -1.92
CA ALA A 171 11.21 17.51 -1.53
C ALA A 171 12.11 17.15 -2.74
N LEU A 172 11.51 16.78 -3.87
CA LEU A 172 12.23 16.45 -5.12
C LEU A 172 12.57 17.68 -5.97
N LEU A 173 11.94 18.83 -5.72
CA LEU A 173 12.23 20.07 -6.43
C LEU A 173 13.61 20.64 -6.00
N PRO A 174 14.51 20.96 -6.96
CA PRO A 174 15.80 21.56 -6.65
C PRO A 174 15.62 22.90 -5.92
N ALA A 175 16.56 23.24 -5.02
CA ALA A 175 16.46 24.41 -4.15
C ALA A 175 16.23 25.75 -4.88
N ALA A 176 16.53 25.83 -6.17
CA ALA A 176 16.32 27.01 -7.02
C ALA A 176 14.84 27.29 -7.39
N THR A 177 13.94 26.30 -7.28
CA THR A 177 12.50 26.46 -7.60
C THR A 177 11.60 26.61 -6.37
N ARG A 178 12.18 26.59 -5.15
CA ARG A 178 11.46 26.93 -3.91
C ARG A 178 11.36 28.46 -3.79
N ARG A 179 10.29 29.05 -4.30
CA ARG A 179 9.89 30.43 -4.02
C ARG A 179 8.55 30.44 -3.29
#